data_AF-A0A538E519-F1
#
_entry.id   AF-A0A538E519-F1
#
_cell.length_a   1.000
_cell.length_b   1.000
_cell.length_c   1.000
_cell.angle_alpha   90.00
_cell.angle_beta   90.00
_cell.angle_gamma   90.00
#
_symmetry.space_group_name_H-M   'P 1'
#
loop_
_entity.id
_entity.type
_entity.pdbx_description
1 polymer ?
#
loop_
_entity_poly.entity_id
_entity_poly.type
_entity_poly.pdbx_seq_one_letter_code
_entity_poly.pdbx_strand_id
1 'polypeptide(L)'
;MQAGDVAILYAAVWQAIFGVAEVIGDPENDPSRERWAWRFPIRADVVVSDLRDAPAVEAAGIFPQSLWRHSHIRLSQEQFECARALISASGSLRGEFD
;
A
#
# COMPACT_ATOMS: atom_id res chain seq x y z
N MET A 1 2.10 1.46 -12.74
CA MET A 1 0.92 2.05 -12.09
C MET A 1 0.51 3.25 -12.92
N GLN A 2 -0.77 3.50 -13.01
CA GLN A 2 -1.39 4.61 -13.72
C GLN A 2 -2.50 5.21 -12.86
N ALA A 3 -2.99 6.40 -13.21
CA ALA A 3 -4.15 6.99 -12.54
C ALA A 3 -5.35 6.02 -12.55
N GLY A 4 -6.03 5.91 -11.41
CA GLY A 4 -7.14 4.99 -11.17
C GLY A 4 -6.73 3.58 -10.70
N ASP A 5 -5.45 3.22 -10.74
CA ASP A 5 -4.99 1.99 -10.10
C ASP A 5 -5.18 2.08 -8.58
N VAL A 6 -5.60 0.99 -7.95
CA VAL A 6 -5.67 0.87 -6.49
C VAL A 6 -4.53 -0.01 -6.00
N ALA A 7 -3.86 0.43 -4.94
CA ALA A 7 -2.70 -0.21 -4.35
C ALA A 7 -2.91 -0.51 -2.86
N ILE A 8 -2.21 -1.53 -2.40
CA ILE A 8 -2.05 -1.85 -0.98
C ILE A 8 -0.74 -1.24 -0.50
N LEU A 9 -0.80 -0.45 0.57
CA LEU A 9 0.36 0.12 1.24
C LEU A 9 0.90 -0.89 2.26
N TYR A 10 2.23 -1.03 2.31
CA TYR A 10 2.91 -1.92 3.24
C TYR A 10 4.06 -1.23 3.95
N ALA A 11 4.31 -1.61 5.20
CA ALA A 11 5.43 -1.17 6.01
C ALA A 11 6.52 -2.23 5.99
N ALA A 12 7.57 -2.03 5.19
CA ALA A 12 8.57 -3.05 4.89
C ALA A 12 9.26 -3.68 6.12
N VAL A 13 9.65 -2.87 7.11
CA VAL A 13 10.31 -3.33 8.34
C VAL A 13 9.35 -4.16 9.20
N TRP A 14 8.07 -3.81 9.20
CA TRP A 14 7.03 -4.47 9.98
C TRP A 14 6.46 -5.71 9.27
N GLN A 15 6.69 -5.82 7.96
CA GLN A 15 6.05 -6.83 7.11
C GLN A 15 4.52 -6.81 7.26
N ALA A 16 3.95 -5.61 7.35
CA ALA A 16 2.53 -5.40 7.58
C ALA A 16 1.90 -4.57 6.45
N ILE A 17 0.64 -4.88 6.11
CA ILE A 17 -0.20 -4.09 5.21
C ILE A 17 -1.03 -3.11 6.04
N PHE A 18 -1.11 -1.84 5.62
CA PHE A 18 -1.70 -0.81 6.49
C PHE A 18 -2.63 0.17 5.78
N GLY A 19 -2.72 0.15 4.45
CA GLY A 19 -3.56 1.10 3.75
C GLY A 19 -4.01 0.65 2.37
N VAL A 20 -5.15 1.19 1.96
CA VAL A 20 -5.67 1.11 0.59
C VAL A 20 -5.57 2.50 -0.01
N ALA A 21 -4.93 2.63 -1.16
CA ALA A 21 -4.73 3.92 -1.81
C ALA A 21 -5.00 3.86 -3.31
N GLU A 22 -5.65 4.89 -3.82
CA GLU A 22 -5.78 5.14 -5.25
C GLU A 22 -4.61 5.96 -5.76
N VAL A 23 -4.09 5.63 -6.93
CA VAL A 23 -3.17 6.47 -7.70
C VAL A 23 -3.98 7.55 -8.40
N ILE A 24 -3.78 8.82 -8.04
CA ILE A 24 -4.65 9.93 -8.48
C ILE A 24 -4.04 10.80 -9.58
N GLY A 25 -2.90 10.40 -10.14
CA GLY A 25 -2.22 11.16 -11.17
C GLY A 25 -1.09 10.38 -11.82
N ASP A 26 -0.53 10.98 -12.87
CA ASP A 26 0.48 10.33 -13.69
C ASP A 26 1.83 10.20 -12.96
N PRO A 27 2.63 9.18 -13.29
CA PRO A 27 4.01 9.10 -12.83
C PRO A 27 4.84 10.30 -13.28
N GLU A 28 5.44 10.99 -12.32
CA GLU A 28 6.39 12.07 -12.53
C GLU A 28 7.81 11.58 -12.27
N ASN A 29 8.75 11.98 -13.13
CA ASN A 29 10.18 11.79 -12.90
C ASN A 29 10.78 13.05 -12.26
N ASP A 30 11.44 12.88 -11.12
CA ASP A 30 12.25 13.89 -10.46
C ASP A 30 13.73 13.65 -10.79
N PRO A 31 14.31 14.36 -11.78
CA PRO A 31 15.67 14.12 -12.22
C PRO A 31 16.73 14.54 -11.18
N SER A 32 16.34 15.26 -10.12
CA SER A 32 17.26 15.66 -9.05
C SER A 32 17.58 14.53 -8.05
N ARG A 33 16.85 13.41 -8.12
CA ARG A 33 16.98 12.28 -7.18
C ARG A 33 17.85 11.16 -7.74
N GLU A 34 18.87 10.77 -6.98
CA GLU A 34 19.75 9.64 -7.33
C GLU A 34 19.07 8.27 -7.18
N ARG A 35 18.09 8.14 -6.27
CA ARG A 35 17.28 6.91 -6.08
C ARG A 35 15.81 7.26 -5.95
N TRP A 36 14.97 6.39 -6.51
CA TRP A 36 13.50 6.56 -6.52
C TRP A 36 13.07 7.91 -7.12
N ALA A 37 13.60 8.22 -8.30
CA ALA A 37 13.27 9.42 -9.06
C ALA A 37 11.81 9.44 -9.54
N TRP A 38 11.20 8.28 -9.75
CA TRP A 38 9.81 8.16 -10.15
C TRP A 38 8.87 8.22 -8.94
N ARG A 39 7.84 9.06 -9.03
CA ARG A 39 6.77 9.19 -8.04
C ARG A 39 5.42 9.32 -8.72
N PHE A 40 4.34 9.06 -8.01
CA PHE A 40 2.98 9.36 -8.44
C PHE A 40 2.19 9.77 -7.22
N PRO A 41 1.24 10.72 -7.35
CA PRO A 41 0.39 11.09 -6.23
C PRO A 41 -0.58 9.96 -5.90
N ILE A 42 -0.75 9.69 -4.61
CA ILE A 42 -1.73 8.72 -4.11
C ILE A 42 -2.70 9.40 -3.15
N ARG A 43 -3.91 8.86 -3.07
CA ARG A 43 -4.91 9.18 -2.06
C ARG A 43 -5.22 7.91 -1.28
N ALA A 44 -4.92 7.90 0.01
CA ALA A 44 -5.31 6.81 0.90
C ALA A 44 -6.81 6.95 1.25
N ASP A 45 -7.55 5.86 1.07
CA ASP A 45 -8.99 5.78 1.35
C ASP A 45 -9.25 5.19 2.73
N VAL A 46 -8.49 4.14 3.09
CA VAL A 46 -8.52 3.47 4.39
C VAL A 46 -7.09 3.31 4.88
N VAL A 47 -6.85 3.62 6.16
CA VAL A 47 -5.55 3.44 6.80
C VAL A 47 -5.73 2.87 8.21
N VAL A 48 -4.87 1.92 8.57
CA VAL A 48 -4.66 1.48 9.95
C VAL A 48 -3.70 2.48 10.60
N SER A 49 -4.16 3.18 11.63
CA SER A 49 -3.42 4.29 12.26
C SER A 49 -2.22 3.84 13.10
N ASP A 50 -2.24 2.61 13.60
CA ASP A 50 -1.18 2.00 14.40
C ASP A 50 -0.69 0.71 13.73
N LEU A 51 0.60 0.66 13.39
CA LEU A 51 1.19 -0.51 12.74
C LEU A 51 1.20 -1.76 13.63
N ARG A 52 0.99 -1.63 14.94
CA ARG A 52 0.80 -2.77 15.86
C ARG A 52 -0.53 -3.49 15.62
N ASP A 53 -1.51 -2.79 15.07
CA ASP A 53 -2.83 -3.31 14.72
C ASP A 53 -2.93 -3.69 13.23
N ALA A 54 -1.87 -3.42 12.47
CA ALA A 54 -1.82 -3.69 11.04
C ALA A 54 -1.66 -5.19 10.77
N PRO A 55 -2.45 -5.77 9.84
CA PRO A 55 -2.31 -7.16 9.45
C PRO A 55 -0.93 -7.48 8.87
N ALA A 56 -0.38 -8.64 9.19
CA ALA A 56 0.82 -9.17 8.54
C ALA A 56 0.56 -9.42 7.05
N VAL A 57 1.58 -9.27 6.20
CA VAL A 57 1.47 -9.46 4.74
C VAL A 57 1.07 -10.90 4.37
N GLU A 58 1.50 -11.89 5.16
CA GLU A 58 1.16 -13.31 4.98
C GLU A 58 -0.33 -13.59 5.15
N ALA A 59 -1.03 -12.79 5.97
CA ALA A 59 -2.47 -12.93 6.15
C ALA A 59 -3.24 -12.65 4.85
N ALA A 60 -2.66 -11.85 3.95
CA ALA A 60 -3.16 -11.61 2.60
C ALA A 60 -2.58 -12.58 1.55
N GLY A 61 -1.85 -13.62 1.97
CA GLY A 61 -1.19 -14.56 1.07
C GLY A 61 0.04 -13.99 0.36
N ILE A 62 0.62 -12.90 0.87
CA ILE A 62 1.84 -12.28 0.33
C ILE A 62 3.05 -12.82 1.09
N PHE A 63 4.01 -13.40 0.37
CA PHE A 63 5.24 -13.91 0.97
C PHE A 63 6.17 -12.74 1.34
N PRO A 64 6.74 -12.68 2.56
CA PRO A 64 7.58 -11.54 2.97
C PRO A 64 8.84 -11.37 2.11
N GLN A 65 9.37 -12.47 1.57
CA GLN A 65 10.52 -12.43 0.66
C GLN A 65 10.22 -11.66 -0.63
N SER A 66 8.94 -11.60 -1.04
CA SER A 66 8.51 -10.80 -2.18
C SER A 66 8.70 -9.30 -1.95
N LEU A 67 8.82 -8.84 -0.70
CA LEU A 67 8.91 -7.42 -0.33
C LEU A 67 10.33 -6.89 -0.13
N TRP A 68 11.36 -7.75 -0.19
CA TRP A 68 12.72 -7.40 0.23
C TRP A 68 13.36 -6.25 -0.57
N ARG A 69 13.63 -6.48 -1.85
CA ARG A 69 14.27 -5.47 -2.72
C ARG A 69 13.27 -4.77 -3.64
N HIS A 70 11.98 -5.02 -3.43
CA HIS A 70 10.90 -4.53 -4.25
C HIS A 70 10.07 -3.54 -3.44
N SER A 71 10.10 -2.27 -3.85
CA SER A 71 9.20 -1.25 -3.32
C SER A 71 7.76 -1.39 -3.85
N HIS A 72 7.57 -2.18 -4.90
CA HIS A 72 6.29 -2.47 -5.51
C HIS A 72 6.31 -3.89 -6.06
N ILE A 73 5.22 -4.62 -5.85
CA ILE A 73 4.96 -5.93 -6.45
C ILE A 73 3.57 -5.94 -7.06
N ARG A 74 3.34 -6.82 -8.02
CA ARG A 74 2.00 -7.07 -8.55
C ARG A 74 1.37 -8.18 -7.69
N LEU A 75 0.17 -7.91 -7.18
CA LEU A 75 -0.62 -8.91 -6.45
C LEU A 75 -1.50 -9.69 -7.43
N SER A 76 -1.82 -10.92 -7.09
CA SER A 76 -2.99 -11.58 -7.68
C SER A 76 -4.27 -10.87 -7.24
N GLN A 77 -5.37 -11.10 -7.96
CA GLN A 77 -6.67 -10.55 -7.57
C GLN A 77 -7.07 -10.99 -6.16
N GLU A 78 -6.88 -12.27 -5.84
CA GLU A 78 -7.19 -12.84 -4.52
C GLU A 78 -6.37 -12.21 -3.40
N GLN A 79 -5.06 -12.04 -3.59
CA GLN A 79 -4.19 -11.37 -2.62
C GLN A 79 -4.62 -9.92 -2.40
N PHE A 80 -4.96 -9.21 -3.48
CA PHE A 80 -5.42 -7.83 -3.40
C PHE A 80 -6.74 -7.70 -2.64
N GLU A 81 -7.73 -8.54 -2.97
CA GLU A 81 -9.05 -8.53 -2.31
C GLU A 81 -8.94 -8.90 -0.83
N CYS A 82 -8.14 -9.91 -0.49
CA CYS A 82 -7.88 -10.29 0.89
C CYS A 82 -7.20 -9.17 1.68
N ALA A 83 -6.13 -8.57 1.13
CA ALA A 83 -5.44 -7.44 1.75
C ALA A 83 -6.38 -6.26 1.98
N ARG A 84 -7.20 -5.91 0.99
CA ARG A 84 -8.19 -4.83 1.09
C ARG A 84 -9.21 -5.11 2.19
N ALA A 85 -9.71 -6.35 2.30
CA ALA A 85 -10.67 -6.72 3.34
C ALA A 85 -10.07 -6.63 4.74
N LEU A 86 -8.85 -7.14 4.94
CA LEU A 86 -8.14 -7.08 6.22
C LEU A 86 -7.89 -5.63 6.66
N ILE A 87 -7.41 -4.77 5.76
CA ILE A 87 -7.19 -3.35 6.05
C ILE A 87 -8.50 -2.63 6.34
N SER A 88 -9.58 -2.96 5.61
CA SER A 88 -10.89 -2.34 5.85
C SER A 88 -11.51 -2.73 7.18
N ALA A 89 -11.15 -3.91 7.73
CA ALA A 89 -11.59 -4.35 9.05
C ALA A 89 -10.80 -3.71 10.19
N SER A 90 -9.53 -3.38 9.98
CA SER A 90 -8.64 -2.79 11.00
C SER A 90 -8.47 -1.27 10.89
N GLY A 91 -8.83 -0.69 9.75
CA GLY A 91 -8.56 0.70 9.41
C GLY A 91 -9.81 1.58 9.45
N SER A 92 -9.59 2.88 9.51
CA SER A 92 -10.65 3.88 9.42
C SER A 92 -10.66 4.52 8.03
N LEU A 93 -11.86 4.80 7.52
CA LEU A 93 -12.02 5.61 6.32
C LEU A 93 -11.50 7.02 6.57
N ARG A 94 -10.96 7.65 5.53
CA ARG A 94 -10.60 9.06 5.59
C ARG A 94 -11.87 9.91 5.78
N GLY A 95 -12.12 10.32 7.03
CA GLY A 95 -13.29 11.09 7.45
C GLY A 95 -13.35 11.42 8.95
N GLU A 96 -12.54 10.75 9.78
CA GLU A 96 -12.48 11.00 11.23
C GLU A 96 -11.01 11.15 11.66
N PHE A 97 -10.42 12.30 11.33
CA PHE A 97 -9.22 12.78 12.00
C PHE A 97 -9.55 14.21 12.44
N ASP A 98 -10.11 14.33 13.63
CA ASP A 98 -10.10 15.56 14.44
C ASP A 98 -8.81 15.56 15.29
#